data_AF-A0A970BJX1-F1
#
_entry.id   AF-A0A970BJX1-F1
#
_cell.length_a   1.000
_cell.length_b   1.000
_cell.length_c   1.000
_cell.angle_alpha   90.00
_cell.angle_beta   90.00
_cell.angle_gamma   90.00
#
_symmetry.space_group_name_H-M   'P 1'
#
loop_
_entity.id
_entity.type
_entity.pdbx_description
1 polymer ?
#
loop_
_entity_poly.entity_id
_entity_poly.type
_entity_poly.pdbx_seq_one_letter_code
_entity_poly.pdbx_strand_id
1 'polypeptide(L)' 'MGKKSEADWAYTIIEEKNGPVFVRDLIEEIIKCMNKSEDPKTMASIYTRINIDNRLVHIGEGYWVLRDK' A
#
# COMPACT_ATOMS: atom_id res chain seq x y z
N MET A 1 9.09 -19.16 -1.86
CA MET A 1 8.34 -17.88 -1.95
C MET A 1 8.76 -17.01 -0.78
N GLY A 2 9.33 -15.83 -1.01
CA GLY A 2 9.71 -14.89 0.06
C GLY A 2 8.49 -14.19 0.66
N LYS A 3 8.64 -13.64 1.88
CA LYS A 3 7.60 -12.81 2.50
C LYS A 3 7.45 -11.50 1.71
N LYS A 4 6.22 -11.16 1.29
CA LYS A 4 5.90 -9.88 0.63
C LYS A 4 6.25 -8.70 1.54
N SER A 5 6.83 -7.65 0.96
CA SER A 5 7.03 -6.36 1.62
C SER A 5 5.71 -5.56 1.71
N GLU A 6 5.73 -4.42 2.41
CA GLU A 6 4.61 -3.47 2.44
C GLU A 6 4.21 -3.02 1.03
N ALA A 7 5.19 -2.71 0.17
CA ALA A 7 4.94 -2.25 -1.19
C ALA A 7 4.44 -3.39 -2.11
N ASP A 8 4.88 -4.62 -1.89
CA ASP A 8 4.35 -5.77 -2.64
C ASP A 8 2.89 -6.06 -2.30
N TRP A 9 2.50 -5.85 -1.04
CA TRP A 9 1.10 -5.91 -0.65
C TRP A 9 0.30 -4.76 -1.25
N ALA A 10 0.82 -3.53 -1.20
CA ALA A 10 0.16 -2.38 -1.83
C ALA A 10 -0.08 -2.61 -3.33
N TYR A 11 0.92 -3.12 -4.06
CA TYR A 11 0.80 -3.46 -5.47
C TYR A 11 -0.33 -4.48 -5.69
N THR A 12 -0.33 -5.57 -4.91
CA THR A 12 -1.34 -6.64 -5.01
C THR A 12 -2.76 -6.09 -4.78
N ILE A 13 -2.93 -5.28 -3.74
CA ILE A 13 -4.24 -4.72 -3.36
C ILE A 13 -4.78 -3.78 -4.43
N ILE A 14 -3.95 -2.88 -4.95
CA ILE A 14 -4.36 -1.94 -6.00
C ILE A 14 -4.66 -2.71 -7.30
N GLU A 15 -3.86 -3.73 -7.62
CA GLU A 15 -4.09 -4.61 -8.76
C GLU A 15 -5.44 -5.34 -8.66
N GLU A 16 -5.77 -5.91 -7.51
CA GLU A 16 -7.02 -6.65 -7.28
C GLU A 16 -8.25 -5.74 -7.28
N LYS A 17 -8.14 -4.50 -6.78
CA LYS A 17 -9.24 -3.51 -6.81
C LYS A 17 -9.48 -2.90 -8.19
N ASN A 18 -8.52 -3.02 -9.12
CA ASN A 18 -8.61 -2.52 -10.50
C ASN A 18 -8.99 -1.02 -10.59
N GLY A 19 -8.41 -0.19 -9.71
CA GLY A 19 -8.69 1.24 -9.65
C GLY A 19 -7.95 1.96 -8.52
N PRO A 20 -8.13 3.29 -8.38
CA PRO A 20 -7.50 4.07 -7.33
C PRO A 20 -7.93 3.62 -5.94
N VAL A 21 -6.98 3.53 -5.01
CA VAL A 21 -7.23 3.11 -3.62
C VAL A 21 -6.89 4.25 -2.67
N PHE A 22 -7.80 4.59 -1.78
CA PHE A 22 -7.55 5.61 -0.77
C PHE A 22 -6.50 5.13 0.24
N VAL A 23 -5.57 6.01 0.60
CA VAL A 23 -4.37 5.66 1.37
C VAL A 23 -4.68 5.05 2.73
N ARG A 24 -5.77 5.50 3.38
CA ARG A 24 -6.21 4.95 4.66
C ARG A 24 -6.60 3.48 4.50
N ASP A 25 -7.46 3.18 3.52
CA ASP A 25 -7.94 1.82 3.24
C ASP A 25 -6.77 0.91 2.83
N LEU A 26 -5.87 1.43 2.00
CA LEU A 26 -4.67 0.72 1.56
C LEU A 26 -3.78 0.32 2.75
N ILE A 27 -3.50 1.25 3.67
CA ILE A 27 -2.68 0.97 4.85
C ILE A 27 -3.36 -0.07 5.75
N GLU A 28 -4.65 0.07 6.01
CA GLU A 28 -5.40 -0.88 6.85
C GLU A 28 -5.41 -2.29 6.25
N GLU A 29 -5.60 -2.42 4.94
CA GLU A 29 -5.55 -3.72 4.26
C GLU A 29 -4.14 -4.33 4.33
N ILE A 30 -3.08 -3.54 4.13
CA ILE A 30 -1.70 -4.03 4.28
C ILE A 30 -1.42 -4.52 5.70
N ILE A 31 -1.87 -3.80 6.73
CA ILE A 31 -1.70 -4.20 8.14
C ILE A 31 -2.34 -5.57 8.39
N LYS A 32 -3.56 -5.78 7.87
CA LYS A 32 -4.28 -7.07 7.93
C LYS A 32 -3.51 -8.17 7.20
N CYS A 33 -3.06 -7.94 5.97
CA CYS A 33 -2.29 -8.92 5.19
C CYS A 33 -0.95 -9.29 5.85
N MET A 34 -0.32 -8.37 6.57
CA MET A 34 0.95 -8.58 7.26
C MET A 34 0.80 -9.16 8.68
N ASN A 35 -0.44 -9.25 9.20
CA ASN A 35 -0.75 -9.59 10.59
C ASN A 35 0.06 -8.74 11.59
N LYS A 36 0.04 -7.40 11.40
CA LYS A 36 0.68 -6.41 12.28
C LYS A 36 -0.36 -5.66 13.11
N SER A 37 0.09 -4.95 14.15
CA SER A 37 -0.75 -4.03 14.91
C SER A 37 -1.08 -2.76 14.12
N GLU A 38 -2.27 -2.23 14.32
CA GLU A 38 -2.68 -0.92 13.80
C GLU A 38 -2.19 0.20 14.72
N ASP A 39 -0.87 0.41 14.73
CA ASP A 39 -0.22 1.46 15.53
C ASP A 39 0.47 2.50 14.64
N PRO A 40 0.70 3.74 15.13
CA PRO A 40 1.28 4.82 14.34
C PRO A 40 2.64 4.49 13.71
N LYS A 41 3.47 3.67 14.38
CA LYS A 41 4.79 3.29 13.87
C LYS A 41 4.64 2.33 12.69
N THR A 42 3.74 1.36 12.80
CA THR A 42 3.41 0.45 11.69
C THR A 42 2.86 1.23 10.49
N MET A 43 1.91 2.13 10.71
CA MET A 43 1.33 2.97 9.65
C MET A 43 2.38 3.84 8.96
N ALA A 44 3.24 4.53 9.72
CA ALA A 44 4.31 5.36 9.16
C ALA A 44 5.32 4.54 8.34
N SER A 45 5.66 3.33 8.80
CA SER A 45 6.53 2.41 8.06
C SER A 45 5.90 2.00 6.73
N ILE A 46 4.61 1.66 6.70
CA ILE A 46 3.90 1.29 5.47
C ILE A 46 3.83 2.48 4.52
N TYR A 47 3.40 3.64 5.00
CA TYR A 47 3.32 4.86 4.20
C TYR A 47 4.68 5.21 3.56
N THR A 48 5.77 5.15 4.33
CA THR A 48 7.13 5.39 3.80
C THR A 48 7.48 4.41 2.69
N ARG A 49 7.22 3.11 2.90
CA ARG A 49 7.57 2.05 1.96
C ARG A 49 6.80 2.14 0.64
N ILE A 50 5.53 2.53 0.70
CA ILE A 50 4.71 2.81 -0.49
C ILE A 50 5.25 4.03 -1.23
N ASN A 51 5.62 5.10 -0.52
CA ASN A 51 6.11 6.34 -1.14
C ASN A 51 7.46 6.21 -1.86
N ILE A 52 8.32 5.28 -1.46
CA ILE A 52 9.62 5.07 -2.09
C ILE A 52 9.59 4.01 -3.21
N ASP A 53 8.46 3.31 -3.38
CA ASP A 53 8.33 2.28 -4.43
C ASP A 53 7.86 2.92 -5.74
N ASN A 54 8.67 2.78 -6.79
CA ASN A 54 8.44 3.44 -8.07
C ASN A 54 7.23 2.88 -8.85
N ARG A 55 6.72 1.71 -8.48
CA ARG A 55 5.54 1.08 -9.11
C ARG A 55 4.23 1.73 -8.65
N LEU A 56 4.26 2.45 -7.52
CA LEU A 56 3.11 3.03 -6.86
C LEU A 56 3.12 4.55 -7.08
N VAL A 57 1.96 5.13 -7.41
CA VAL A 57 1.85 6.56 -7.71
C VAL A 57 0.71 7.16 -6.91
N HIS A 58 1.01 8.24 -6.16
CA HIS A 58 0.00 9.08 -5.53
C HIS A 58 -0.55 10.09 -6.55
N ILE A 59 -1.85 10.07 -6.80
CA ILE A 59 -2.50 10.89 -7.84
C ILE A 59 -3.26 12.11 -7.30
N GLY A 60 -3.15 12.38 -5.98
CA GLY A 60 -3.88 13.45 -5.31
C GLY A 60 -5.02 12.94 -4.42
N GLU A 61 -5.53 13.80 -3.53
CA GLU A 61 -6.65 13.50 -2.63
C GLU A 61 -6.50 12.20 -1.81
N GLY A 62 -5.27 11.75 -1.58
CA GLY A 62 -4.99 10.53 -0.84
C GLY A 62 -5.15 9.23 -1.65
N TYR A 63 -5.26 9.28 -2.97
CA TYR A 63 -5.43 8.09 -3.81
C TYR A 63 -4.10 7.59 -4.40
N TRP A 64 -3.97 6.26 -4.45
CA TRP A 64 -2.85 5.53 -5.00
C TRP A 64 -3.26 4.64 -6.18
N VAL A 65 -2.42 4.60 -7.21
CA VAL A 65 -2.55 3.75 -8.41
C VAL A 65 -1.24 3.03 -8.73
N LEU A 66 -1.29 2.08 -9.66
CA LEU A 66 -0.10 1.50 -10.27
C LEU A 66 0.39 2.38 -11.42
N ARG A 67 1.70 2.54 -11.56
CA ARG A 67 2.30 3.38 -12.62
C ARG A 67 1.99 2.89 -14.03
N ASP A 68 2.05 1.57 -14.24
CA ASP A 68 2.04 0.95 -15.57
C ASP A 68 0.70 0.25 -15.88
N LYS A 69 -0.42 0.70 -15.27
CA LYS A 69 -1.79 0.25 -15.57
C LYS A 69 -2.69 1.36 -16.05
#